data_AF-A0A482WHK6-F1
#
_entry.id   AF-A0A482WHK6-F1
#
_cell.length_a   1.000
_cell.length_b   1.000
_cell.length_c   1.000
_cell.angle_alpha   90.00
_cell.angle_beta   90.00
_cell.angle_gamma   90.00
#
_symmetry.space_group_name_H-M   'P 1'
#
loop_
_entity.id
_entity.type
_entity.pdbx_description
1 polymer ?
#
loop_
_entity_poly.entity_id
_entity_poly.type
_entity_poly.pdbx_seq_one_letter_code
_entity_poly.pdbx_strand_id
1 'polypeptide(L)'
;MDGKVLELAKGLFQQKSLLIMGRGYNFATCLEGALKVKELTYMHSEGIMAGELKHGPLALVDHTMPVIMIVTRDPVYVVRKSIAYRDNF
;
A
#
# COMPACT_ATOMS: atom_id res chain seq x y z
N MET A 1 19.56 -4.34 -5.82
CA MET A 1 18.13 -4.39 -5.43
C MET A 1 17.84 -3.32 -4.38
N ASP A 2 18.73 -3.17 -3.42
CA ASP A 2 18.56 -2.28 -2.25
C ASP A 2 18.53 -0.79 -2.59
N GLY A 3 19.22 -0.35 -3.65
CA GLY A 3 19.19 1.05 -4.08
C GLY A 3 17.79 1.58 -4.42
N LYS A 4 16.92 0.76 -5.01
CA LYS A 4 15.53 1.16 -5.31
C LYS A 4 14.67 1.25 -4.04
N VAL A 5 14.89 0.35 -3.08
CA VAL A 5 14.21 0.36 -1.79
C VAL A 5 14.62 1.58 -0.98
N LEU A 6 15.91 1.94 -1.01
CA LEU A 6 16.43 3.12 -0.34
C LEU A 6 15.84 4.42 -0.90
N GLU A 7 15.71 4.54 -2.22
CA GLU A 7 15.07 5.70 -2.84
C GLU A 7 13.59 5.84 -2.45
N LEU A 8 12.84 4.73 -2.41
CA LEU A 8 11.46 4.73 -1.91
C LEU A 8 11.39 5.15 -0.43
N ALA A 9 12.29 4.62 0.40
CA ALA A 9 12.33 4.95 1.82
C ALA A 9 12.59 6.44 2.07
N LYS A 10 13.45 7.09 1.27
CA LYS A 10 13.68 8.54 1.35
C LYS A 10 12.41 9.35 1.10
N GLY A 11 11.58 8.94 0.13
CA GLY A 11 10.30 9.60 -0.16
C GLY A 11 9.24 9.39 0.92
N LEU A 12 9.31 8.27 1.64
CA LEU A 12 8.36 7.91 2.70
C LEU A 12 8.77 8.46 4.08
N PHE A 13 10.05 8.80 4.30
CA PHE A 13 10.59 9.20 5.60
C PHE A 13 9.84 10.38 6.25
N GLN A 14 9.32 11.33 5.47
CA GLN A 14 8.59 12.49 5.99
C GLN A 14 7.09 12.23 6.22
N GLN A 15 6.59 11.06 5.82
CA GLN A 15 5.18 10.72 5.91
C GLN A 15 4.82 10.20 7.30
N LYS A 16 3.63 10.55 7.78
CA LYS A 16 3.14 10.09 9.08
C LYS A 16 2.35 8.79 9.00
N SER A 17 1.76 8.54 7.82
CA SER A 17 0.90 7.39 7.56
C SER A 17 1.30 6.70 6.27
N LEU A 18 1.10 5.39 6.20
CA LEU A 18 1.35 4.57 5.03
C LEU A 18 0.25 3.52 4.88
N LEU A 19 -0.35 3.44 3.71
CA LEU A 19 -1.32 2.41 3.42
C LEU A 19 -0.68 1.32 2.55
N ILE A 20 -0.73 0.07 3.01
CA ILE A 20 -0.29 -1.07 2.23
C ILE A 20 -1.53 -1.83 1.78
N MET A 21 -1.54 -2.28 0.53
CA MET A 21 -2.68 -2.97 -0.05
C MET A 21 -2.25 -4.26 -0.74
N GLY A 22 -3.02 -5.31 -0.54
CA GLY A 22 -2.83 -6.59 -1.21
C GLY A 22 -4.16 -7.29 -1.45
N ARG A 23 -4.15 -8.32 -2.29
CA ARG A 23 -5.31 -9.19 -2.50
C ARG A 23 -4.92 -10.65 -2.56
N GLY A 24 -5.88 -11.52 -2.26
CA GLY A 24 -5.66 -12.95 -2.23
C GLY A 24 -4.49 -13.30 -1.29
N TYR A 25 -3.55 -14.10 -1.77
CA TYR A 25 -2.37 -14.51 -1.02
C TYR A 25 -1.49 -13.33 -0.56
N ASN A 26 -1.49 -12.22 -1.29
CA ASN A 26 -0.69 -11.04 -0.96
C ASN A 26 -1.26 -10.24 0.23
N PHE A 27 -2.46 -10.57 0.72
CA PHE A 27 -3.02 -9.90 1.89
C PHE A 27 -2.18 -10.17 3.15
N ALA A 28 -1.66 -11.38 3.32
CA ALA A 28 -0.76 -11.69 4.43
C ALA A 28 0.54 -10.86 4.36
N THR A 29 1.12 -10.74 3.16
CA THR A 29 2.31 -9.89 2.93
C THR A 29 2.04 -8.42 3.24
N CYS A 30 0.84 -7.94 2.89
CA CYS A 30 0.40 -6.59 3.18
C CYS A 30 0.30 -6.31 4.69
N LEU A 31 -0.31 -7.22 5.44
CA LEU A 31 -0.44 -7.09 6.90
C LEU A 31 0.92 -7.14 7.60
N GLU A 32 1.78 -8.08 7.20
CA GLU A 32 3.13 -8.21 7.78
C GLU A 32 3.99 -6.98 7.46
N GLY A 33 3.95 -6.49 6.22
CA GLY A 33 4.65 -5.27 5.83
C GLY A 33 4.19 -4.06 6.65
N ALA A 34 2.88 -3.94 6.88
CA ALA A 34 2.33 -2.85 7.67
C ALA A 34 2.74 -2.99 9.15
N LEU A 35 2.78 -4.21 9.69
CA LEU A 35 3.22 -4.45 11.06
C LEU A 35 4.70 -4.09 11.26
N LYS A 36 5.57 -4.50 10.32
CA LYS A 36 7.01 -4.20 10.40
C LYS A 36 7.32 -2.71 10.29
N VAL A 37 6.61 -1.99 9.40
CA VAL A 37 6.77 -0.53 9.29
C VAL A 37 6.35 0.15 10.61
N LYS A 38 5.23 -0.28 11.21
CA LYS A 38 4.76 0.23 12.50
C LYS A 38 5.80 0.03 13.61
N GLU A 39 6.36 -1.17 13.68
CA GLU A 39 7.32 -1.56 14.73
C GLU A 39 8.67 -0.85 14.60
N LEU A 40 9.19 -0.70 13.38
CA LEU A 40 10.55 -0.19 13.15
C LEU A 40 10.61 1.33 12.96
N THR A 41 9.57 1.92 12.37
CA THR A 41 9.59 3.34 11.97
C THR A 41 8.68 4.22 12.80
N TYR A 42 7.79 3.62 13.62
CA TYR A 42 6.71 4.30 14.35
C TYR A 42 5.73 5.09 13.46
N MET A 43 5.83 4.92 12.13
CA MET A 43 4.86 5.45 11.17
C MET A 43 3.54 4.70 11.32
N HIS A 44 2.43 5.40 11.17
CA HIS A 44 1.13 4.77 11.17
C HIS A 44 0.91 3.98 9.87
N SER A 45 1.18 2.68 9.89
CA SER A 45 1.00 1.83 8.71
C SER A 45 -0.17 0.84 8.85
N GLU A 46 -1.04 0.77 7.85
CA GLU A 46 -2.18 -0.15 7.84
C GLU A 46 -2.20 -1.00 6.59
N GLY A 47 -2.51 -2.29 6.76
CA GLY A 47 -2.66 -3.24 5.66
C GLY A 47 -4.14 -3.46 5.34
N ILE A 48 -4.57 -3.13 4.12
CA ILE A 48 -5.96 -3.23 3.70
C ILE A 48 -6.11 -4.20 2.53
N MET A 49 -7.17 -5.02 2.56
CA MET A 49 -7.51 -5.86 1.43
C MET A 49 -8.03 -4.99 0.28
N ALA A 50 -7.45 -5.12 -0.91
CA ALA A 50 -7.79 -4.25 -2.04
C ALA A 50 -9.28 -4.34 -2.47
N GLY A 51 -10.00 -5.41 -2.11
CA GLY A 51 -11.44 -5.54 -2.36
C GLY A 51 -12.31 -4.62 -1.48
N GLU A 52 -11.84 -4.27 -0.29
CA GLU A 52 -12.57 -3.49 0.71
C GLU A 52 -12.48 -1.98 0.48
N LEU A 53 -11.55 -1.52 -0.36
CA LEU A 53 -11.30 -0.09 -0.62
C LEU A 53 -12.56 0.72 -0.93
N LYS A 54 -13.44 0.18 -1.76
CA LYS A 54 -14.68 0.84 -2.19
C LYS A 54 -15.74 0.94 -1.09
N HIS A 55 -15.58 0.25 0.03
CA HIS A 55 -16.55 0.17 1.11
C HIS A 55 -16.29 1.17 2.26
N GLY A 56 -15.29 2.04 2.13
CA GLY A 56 -14.97 3.03 3.16
C GLY A 56 -13.50 3.49 3.17
N PRO A 57 -12.51 2.59 3.07
CA PRO A 57 -11.09 2.94 3.18
C PRO A 57 -10.61 3.94 2.12
N LEU A 58 -11.27 4.02 0.97
CA LEU A 58 -10.97 5.05 -0.04
C LEU A 58 -11.15 6.48 0.49
N ALA A 59 -12.02 6.69 1.48
CA ALA A 59 -12.21 8.00 2.10
C ALA A 59 -11.00 8.47 2.94
N LEU A 60 -10.11 7.54 3.33
CA LEU A 60 -8.85 7.85 4.02
C LEU A 60 -7.71 8.16 3.04
N VAL A 61 -7.88 7.84 1.75
CA VAL A 61 -6.86 8.08 0.72
C VAL A 61 -7.02 9.50 0.18
N ASP A 62 -6.25 10.41 0.77
CA ASP A 62 -6.04 11.76 0.27
C ASP A 62 -4.73 11.83 -0.55
N HIS A 63 -4.54 12.91 -1.31
CA HIS A 63 -3.36 13.18 -2.16
C HIS A 63 -2.03 13.15 -1.39
N THR A 64 -2.10 13.32 -0.07
CA THR A 64 -0.95 13.35 0.82
C THR A 64 -0.57 11.98 1.37
N MET A 65 -1.45 10.97 1.29
CA MET A 65 -1.21 9.67 1.91
C MET A 65 -0.52 8.70 0.94
N PRO A 66 0.72 8.24 1.23
CA PRO A 66 1.39 7.28 0.39
C PRO A 66 0.71 5.90 0.46
N VAL A 67 0.64 5.23 -0.70
CA VAL A 67 0.05 3.90 -0.85
C VAL A 67 1.05 2.95 -1.52
N ILE A 68 1.27 1.77 -0.93
CA ILE A 68 2.03 0.67 -1.52
C ILE A 68 1.06 -0.46 -1.86
N MET A 69 1.02 -0.87 -3.13
CA MET A 69 0.18 -1.98 -3.57
C MET A 69 1.01 -3.17 -4.03
N ILE A 70 0.71 -4.35 -3.48
CA ILE A 70 1.34 -5.62 -3.86
C ILE A 70 0.47 -6.28 -4.93
N VAL A 71 0.96 -6.26 -6.17
CA VAL A 71 0.29 -6.84 -7.34
C VAL A 71 1.20 -7.91 -7.95
N THR A 72 0.87 -9.18 -7.72
CA THR A 72 1.56 -10.31 -8.34
C THR A 72 0.71 -10.90 -9.47
N ARG A 73 1.34 -11.63 -10.39
CA ARG A 73 0.64 -12.32 -11.50
C ARG A 73 -0.04 -13.58 -10.99
N ASP A 74 -1.14 -13.41 -10.28
CA ASP A 74 -1.96 -14.50 -9.74
C ASP A 74 -3.38 -14.49 -10.39
N PRO A 75 -4.27 -15.46 -10.10
CA PRO A 75 -5.63 -15.48 -10.65
C PRO A 75 -6.46 -14.23 -10.29
N VAL A 76 -6.00 -13.46 -9.31
CA VAL A 76 -6.65 -12.26 -8.77
C VAL A 76 -6.10 -10.99 -9.44
N TYR A 77 -5.08 -11.12 -10.30
CA TYR A 77 -4.47 -10.06 -11.12
C TYR A 77 -5.48 -9.37 -12.05
N VAL A 78 -6.51 -10.08 -12.52
CA VAL A 78 -7.47 -9.59 -13.54
C VAL A 78 -8.58 -8.72 -12.96
N VAL A 79 -8.29 -7.90 -11.94
CA VAL A 79 -9.18 -6.78 -11.59
C VAL A 79 -8.58 -5.49 -12.11
N ARG A 80 -8.91 -5.25 -13.38
CA ARG A 80 -9.22 -3.96 -14.02
C ARG A 80 -8.73 -2.77 -13.20
N LYS A 81 -7.63 -2.13 -13.64
CA LYS A 81 -7.41 -0.67 -13.83
C LYS A 81 -8.08 0.37 -12.89
N SER A 82 -8.66 0.02 -11.75
CA SER A 82 -9.57 0.91 -11.01
C SER A 82 -8.92 1.58 -9.82
N ILE A 83 -7.76 1.11 -9.35
CA ILE A 83 -7.14 1.63 -8.12
C ILE A 83 -5.66 2.01 -8.34
N ALA A 84 -4.93 1.32 -9.24
CA ALA A 84 -3.50 1.57 -9.45
C ALA A 84 -3.19 2.71 -10.45
N TYR A 85 -4.20 3.30 -11.09
CA TYR A 85 -4.00 4.34 -12.12
C TYR A 85 -5.02 5.46 -11.93
N ARG A 86 -4.76 6.32 -10.96
CA ARG A 86 -5.22 7.72 -11.04
C ARG A 86 -3.96 8.57 -11.05
N ASP A 87 -3.28 8.53 -12.20
CA ASP A 87 -2.42 9.65 -12.63
C ASP A 87 -3.24 10.94 -12.49
N ASN A 88 -2.63 11.95 -11.88
CA ASN A 88 -3.08 13.35 -11.81
C ASN A 88 -4.37 13.65 -11.02
N PHE A 89 -4.26 13.69 -9.70
CA PHE A 89 -4.77 14.82 -8.92
C PHE A 89 -3.83 15.06 -7.73
#